data_AF-A0A9N9HVP0-F1
#
_entry.id   AF-A0A9N9HVP0-F1
#
_cell.length_a   1.000
_cell.length_b   1.000
_cell.length_c   1.000
_cell.angle_alpha   90.00
_cell.angle_beta   90.00
_cell.angle_gamma   90.00
#
_symmetry.space_group_name_H-M   'P 1'
#
loop_
_entity.id
_entity.type
_entity.pdbx_description
1 polymer ?
#
loop_
_entity_poly.entity_id
_entity_poly.type
_entity_poly.pdbx_seq_one_letter_code
_entity_poly.pdbx_strand_id
1 'polypeptide(L)'
;LQREAFNKTKLDNIALRLVNNADSEIKTWRSTQIYKKKTYDRGFGSYDINVLDIALKEFDLEVQWFDARKDIRTVVQFTDPTLFGIILNIPTTRFYFWKCYHWLAIKPIYGNNIYEETVIYNLDSKLSKPEKFDDVDQVYRFLENIVYHKDGQLILVKSTPKIEGSDID
;
A
#
# COMPACT_ATOMS: atom_id res chain seq x y z
N LEU A 1 -1.38 -9.44 1.83
CA LEU A 1 -0.83 -10.76 1.44
C LEU A 1 -0.93 -11.82 2.55
N GLN A 2 -1.07 -11.43 3.83
CA GLN A 2 -1.31 -12.35 4.96
C GLN A 2 -0.28 -13.48 5.11
N ARG A 3 0.95 -13.23 4.64
CA ARG A 3 2.13 -14.08 4.76
C ARG A 3 3.38 -13.21 4.65
N GLU A 4 4.53 -13.75 5.05
CA GLU A 4 5.84 -13.13 4.78
C GLU A 4 6.20 -13.25 3.29
N ALA A 5 5.51 -12.47 2.45
CA ALA A 5 5.68 -12.52 1.00
C ALA A 5 6.92 -11.79 0.49
N PHE A 6 7.44 -10.86 1.30
CA PHE A 6 8.60 -10.04 0.96
C PHE A 6 9.63 -10.12 2.07
N ASN A 7 10.90 -10.22 1.69
CA ASN A 7 12.03 -10.00 2.57
C ASN A 7 12.79 -8.76 2.09
N LYS A 8 13.64 -8.22 2.98
CA LYS A 8 14.42 -7.02 2.74
C LYS A 8 15.23 -7.11 1.43
N THR A 9 15.91 -8.23 1.21
CA THR A 9 16.74 -8.44 0.02
C THR A 9 15.94 -8.34 -1.28
N LYS A 10 14.71 -8.90 -1.31
CA LYS A 10 13.84 -8.82 -2.49
C LYS A 10 13.42 -7.39 -2.79
N LEU A 11 13.00 -6.64 -1.77
CA LEU A 11 12.59 -5.23 -1.93
C LEU A 11 13.78 -4.33 -2.31
N ASP A 12 14.96 -4.58 -1.74
CA ASP A 12 16.20 -3.89 -2.10
C ASP A 12 16.55 -4.12 -3.58
N ASN A 13 16.40 -5.36 -4.07
CA ASN A 13 16.63 -5.69 -5.48
C ASN A 13 15.65 -4.98 -6.42
N ILE A 14 14.36 -4.88 -6.05
CA ILE A 14 13.36 -4.12 -6.83
C ILE A 14 13.75 -2.64 -6.87
N ALA A 15 14.12 -2.06 -5.73
CA ALA A 15 14.55 -0.67 -5.65
C ALA A 15 15.80 -0.39 -6.52
N LEU A 16 16.77 -1.30 -6.53
CA LEU A 16 17.96 -1.19 -7.39
C LEU A 16 17.62 -1.24 -8.88
N ARG A 17 16.69 -2.12 -9.29
CA ARG A 17 16.22 -2.21 -10.68
C ARG A 17 15.54 -0.92 -11.12
N LEU A 18 14.68 -0.35 -10.29
CA LEU A 18 14.02 0.94 -10.55
C LEU A 18 15.03 2.06 -10.80
N VAL A 19 16.07 2.17 -9.97
CA VAL A 19 17.11 3.20 -10.13
C VAL A 19 17.93 3.00 -11.41
N ASN A 20 18.23 1.75 -11.79
CA ASN A 20 19.01 1.46 -13.00
C ASN A 20 18.23 1.72 -14.30
N ASN A 21 16.91 1.52 -14.24
CA ASN A 21 16.00 1.69 -15.37
C ASN A 21 15.44 3.12 -15.49
N ALA A 22 15.60 3.97 -14.48
CA ALA A 22 15.26 5.39 -14.57
C ALA A 22 16.09 6.09 -15.65
N ASP A 23 15.47 7.01 -16.39
CA ASP A 23 16.07 7.70 -17.54
C ASP A 23 17.43 8.34 -17.24
N SER A 24 18.26 8.45 -18.27
CA SER A 24 19.63 8.98 -18.19
C SER A 24 19.73 10.39 -17.60
N GLU A 25 18.66 11.18 -17.62
CA GLU A 25 18.63 12.50 -16.97
C GLU A 25 18.65 12.43 -15.44
N ILE A 26 18.15 11.35 -14.85
CA ILE A 26 18.23 11.08 -13.40
C ILE A 26 19.55 10.38 -13.04
N LYS A 27 20.36 9.91 -14.01
CA LYS A 27 21.64 9.20 -13.80
C LYS A 27 22.83 10.13 -13.58
N THR A 28 22.76 11.03 -12.59
CA THR A 28 24.00 11.59 -12.04
C THR A 28 24.60 10.58 -11.06
N TRP A 29 25.91 10.37 -11.06
CA TRP A 29 26.59 9.50 -10.09
C TRP A 29 26.20 9.81 -8.62
N ARG A 30 25.89 11.08 -8.32
CA ARG A 30 25.35 11.54 -7.04
C ARG A 30 23.94 11.04 -6.74
N SER A 31 23.00 11.03 -7.70
CA SER A 31 21.64 10.54 -7.45
C SER A 31 21.65 9.03 -7.24
N THR A 32 22.42 8.28 -8.03
CA THR A 32 22.54 6.82 -7.86
C THR A 32 23.16 6.47 -6.50
N GLN A 33 24.17 7.24 -6.06
CA GLN A 33 24.73 7.11 -4.71
C GLN A 33 23.74 7.55 -3.62
N ILE A 34 22.97 8.63 -3.79
CA ILE A 34 21.99 9.09 -2.80
C ILE A 34 20.82 8.11 -2.68
N TYR A 35 20.33 7.55 -3.79
CA TYR A 35 19.29 6.53 -3.78
C TYR A 35 19.80 5.23 -3.17
N LYS A 36 20.96 4.71 -3.62
CA LYS A 36 21.62 3.54 -2.99
C LYS A 36 21.87 3.78 -1.51
N LYS A 37 22.30 4.98 -1.12
CA LYS A 37 22.55 5.38 0.28
C LYS A 37 21.24 5.52 1.08
N LYS A 38 20.15 6.00 0.49
CA LYS A 38 18.83 6.08 1.17
C LYS A 38 18.21 4.71 1.43
N THR A 39 18.32 3.76 0.51
CA THR A 39 17.86 2.37 0.73
C THR A 39 18.83 1.56 1.59
N TYR A 40 20.15 1.77 1.46
CA TYR A 40 21.19 1.01 2.18
C TYR A 40 21.47 1.51 3.60
N ASP A 41 21.66 2.82 3.82
CA ASP A 41 22.07 3.37 5.13
C ASP A 41 20.94 3.34 6.17
N ARG A 42 19.70 3.22 5.71
CA ARG A 42 18.54 3.19 6.60
C ARG A 42 18.01 1.77 6.64
N GLY A 43 18.72 0.89 7.35
CA GLY A 43 18.37 -0.51 7.62
C GLY A 43 17.00 -0.80 8.28
N PHE A 44 16.05 0.13 8.14
CA PHE A 44 14.68 0.16 8.65
C PHE A 44 13.59 -0.06 7.56
N GLY A 45 13.93 -0.30 6.29
CA GLY A 45 12.95 -0.71 5.26
C GLY A 45 11.96 0.38 4.82
N SER A 46 12.43 1.62 4.64
CA SER A 46 11.60 2.74 4.15
C SER A 46 11.56 2.73 2.61
N TYR A 47 10.72 1.87 2.03
CA TYR A 47 10.59 1.75 0.57
C TYR A 47 9.69 2.84 -0.01
N ASP A 48 10.04 3.29 -1.22
CA ASP A 48 9.17 4.13 -2.04
C ASP A 48 7.98 3.30 -2.56
N ILE A 49 6.82 3.95 -2.75
CA ILE A 49 5.60 3.30 -3.24
C ILE A 49 5.77 2.61 -4.59
N ASN A 50 6.68 3.07 -5.46
CA ASN A 50 6.97 2.41 -6.73
C ASN A 50 7.57 1.01 -6.53
N VAL A 51 8.31 0.80 -5.43
CA VAL A 51 8.81 -0.53 -5.06
C VAL A 51 7.64 -1.43 -4.69
N LEU A 52 6.66 -0.91 -3.95
CA LEU A 52 5.45 -1.65 -3.56
C LEU A 52 4.58 -1.98 -4.78
N ASP A 53 4.41 -1.06 -5.73
CA ASP A 53 3.65 -1.31 -6.97
C ASP A 53 4.24 -2.49 -7.76
N ILE A 54 5.55 -2.48 -8.01
CA ILE A 54 6.22 -3.60 -8.70
C ILE A 54 6.12 -4.90 -7.90
N ALA A 55 6.30 -4.81 -6.58
CA ALA A 55 6.23 -5.97 -5.71
C ALA A 55 4.83 -6.59 -5.71
N LEU A 56 3.77 -5.77 -5.75
CA LEU A 56 2.37 -6.22 -5.79
C LEU A 56 1.97 -6.76 -7.16
N LYS A 57 2.53 -6.23 -8.26
CA LYS A 57 2.32 -6.75 -9.61
C LYS A 57 2.72 -8.22 -9.76
N GLU A 58 3.72 -8.71 -9.02
CA GLU A 58 4.07 -10.13 -8.99
C GLU A 58 2.96 -11.05 -8.42
N PHE A 59 1.94 -10.46 -7.80
CA PHE A 59 0.79 -11.17 -7.22
C PHE A 59 -0.53 -10.83 -7.92
N ASP A 60 -0.48 -10.33 -9.17
CA ASP A 60 -1.66 -9.87 -9.92
C ASP A 60 -2.44 -8.80 -9.15
N LEU A 61 -1.71 -7.93 -8.43
CA LEU A 61 -2.27 -6.81 -7.69
C LEU A 61 -1.78 -5.49 -8.28
N GLU A 62 -2.72 -4.56 -8.45
CA GLU A 62 -2.48 -3.23 -8.94
C GLU A 62 -2.72 -2.18 -7.85
N VAL A 63 -1.89 -1.14 -7.90
CA VAL A 63 -1.96 -0.01 -6.99
C VAL A 63 -2.69 1.15 -7.66
N GLN A 64 -3.76 1.64 -7.04
CA GLN A 64 -4.50 2.83 -7.47
C GLN A 64 -4.45 3.91 -6.38
N TRP A 65 -3.95 5.08 -6.74
CA TRP A 65 -3.98 6.25 -5.86
C TRP A 65 -5.39 6.79 -5.70
N PHE A 66 -5.78 7.07 -4.46
CA PHE A 66 -7.01 7.79 -4.20
C PHE A 66 -6.85 9.28 -4.50
N ASP A 67 -7.82 9.84 -5.20
CA ASP A 67 -7.91 11.29 -5.42
C ASP A 67 -8.64 11.92 -4.23
N ALA A 68 -7.90 12.66 -3.39
CA ALA A 68 -8.43 13.30 -2.19
C ALA A 68 -9.51 14.36 -2.45
N ARG A 69 -9.81 14.70 -3.71
CA ARG A 69 -10.94 15.58 -4.08
C ARG A 69 -12.26 14.84 -4.20
N LYS A 70 -12.22 13.50 -4.26
CA LYS A 70 -13.41 12.64 -4.34
C LYS A 70 -13.86 12.24 -2.94
N ASP A 71 -15.11 11.81 -2.84
CA ASP A 71 -15.63 11.15 -1.64
C ASP A 71 -15.08 9.72 -1.51
N ILE A 72 -14.52 9.39 -0.35
CA ILE A 72 -13.97 8.06 -0.03
C ILE A 72 -15.04 6.99 -0.15
N ARG A 73 -16.27 7.25 0.32
CA ARG A 73 -17.35 6.26 0.33
C ARG A 73 -17.80 5.88 -1.08
N THR A 74 -17.62 6.77 -2.04
CA THR A 74 -17.92 6.50 -3.45
C THR A 74 -16.84 5.65 -4.12
N VAL A 75 -15.56 5.87 -3.79
CA VAL A 75 -14.43 5.18 -4.45
C VAL A 75 -14.05 3.86 -3.77
N VAL A 76 -14.09 3.83 -2.45
CA VAL A 76 -13.73 2.65 -1.64
C VAL A 76 -14.99 1.85 -1.34
N GLN A 77 -15.27 0.85 -2.18
CA GLN A 77 -16.41 -0.07 -2.00
C GLN A 77 -15.93 -1.35 -1.33
N PHE A 78 -16.21 -1.53 -0.03
CA PHE A 78 -15.84 -2.76 0.69
C PHE A 78 -16.68 -3.99 0.32
N THR A 79 -17.67 -3.82 -0.56
CA THR A 79 -18.44 -4.92 -1.17
C THR A 79 -17.86 -5.35 -2.52
N ASP A 80 -16.90 -4.61 -3.08
CA ASP A 80 -16.24 -4.95 -4.35
C ASP A 80 -15.17 -6.02 -4.09
N PRO A 81 -15.35 -7.28 -4.53
CA PRO A 81 -14.40 -8.35 -4.26
C PRO A 81 -13.03 -8.12 -4.92
N THR A 82 -12.94 -7.22 -5.92
CA THR A 82 -11.66 -6.85 -6.53
C THR A 82 -10.81 -5.98 -5.60
N LEU A 83 -11.41 -5.34 -4.58
CA LEU A 83 -10.66 -4.58 -3.59
C LEU A 83 -9.88 -5.54 -2.69
N PHE A 84 -8.61 -5.75 -3.01
CA PHE A 84 -7.73 -6.60 -2.23
C PHE A 84 -7.41 -5.96 -0.87
N GLY A 85 -7.25 -4.64 -0.79
CA GLY A 85 -7.00 -3.95 0.45
C GLY A 85 -6.65 -2.48 0.25
N ILE A 86 -6.29 -1.82 1.34
CA ILE A 86 -5.93 -0.41 1.36
C ILE A 86 -4.57 -0.28 2.05
N ILE A 87 -3.71 0.56 1.50
CA ILE A 87 -2.45 0.99 2.10
C ILE A 87 -2.57 2.48 2.39
N LEU A 88 -2.26 2.89 3.62
CA LEU A 88 -2.22 4.30 4.02
C LEU A 88 -0.79 4.71 4.31
N ASN A 89 -0.46 5.92 3.89
CA ASN A 89 0.79 6.60 4.23
C ASN A 89 0.46 7.80 5.12
N ILE A 90 0.68 7.66 6.43
CA ILE A 90 0.20 8.62 7.42
C ILE A 90 1.36 9.47 7.94
N PRO A 91 1.35 10.80 7.74
CA PRO A 91 2.29 11.70 8.39
C PRO A 91 2.25 11.51 9.90
N THR A 92 3.41 11.28 10.50
CA THR A 92 3.57 11.13 11.94
C THR A 92 4.68 12.07 12.41
N THR A 93 4.43 12.82 13.48
CA THR A 93 5.49 13.65 14.09
C THR A 93 6.27 12.81 15.08
N ARG A 94 7.59 12.70 14.90
CA ARG A 94 8.52 12.17 15.91
C ARG A 94 9.43 13.29 16.39
N PHE A 95 9.80 13.25 17.68
CA PHE A 95 10.75 14.13 18.40
C PHE A 95 11.11 15.46 17.73
N TYR A 96 10.80 16.61 18.34
CA TYR A 96 11.32 17.92 17.88
C TYR A 96 11.04 18.23 16.39
N PHE A 97 9.80 18.02 15.93
CA PHE A 97 9.28 18.44 14.61
C PHE A 97 9.71 17.64 13.37
N TRP A 98 10.31 16.47 13.51
CA TRP A 98 10.64 15.64 12.34
C TRP A 98 9.38 14.91 11.87
N LYS A 99 8.89 15.29 10.68
CA LYS A 99 7.84 14.55 9.98
C LYS A 99 8.42 13.22 9.48
N CYS A 100 7.93 12.12 10.04
CA CYS A 100 8.09 10.80 9.46
C CYS A 100 6.76 10.33 8.87
N TYR A 101 6.80 9.19 8.21
CA TYR A 101 5.64 8.57 7.59
C TYR A 101 5.48 7.17 8.15
N HIS A 102 4.23 6.80 8.39
CA HIS A 102 3.84 5.50 8.91
C HIS A 102 2.97 4.79 7.89
N TRP A 103 3.42 3.61 7.46
CA TRP A 103 2.67 2.76 6.55
C TRP A 103 1.72 1.86 7.33
N LEU A 104 0.46 1.85 6.91
CA LEU A 104 -0.62 1.07 7.49
C LEU A 104 -1.30 0.25 6.39
N ALA A 105 -1.69 -0.99 6.68
CA ALA A 105 -2.57 -1.75 5.80
C ALA A 105 -3.94 -1.98 6.44
N ILE A 106 -5.00 -1.87 5.65
CA ILE A 106 -6.36 -2.31 5.98
C ILE A 106 -6.74 -3.42 5.00
N LYS A 107 -7.32 -4.51 5.51
CA LYS A 107 -7.65 -5.69 4.72
C LYS A 107 -9.11 -6.10 4.93
N PRO A 108 -9.97 -6.02 3.89
CA PRO A 108 -11.25 -6.71 3.89
C PRO A 108 -11.04 -8.21 3.69
N ILE A 109 -11.81 -8.98 4.44
CA ILE A 109 -11.97 -10.43 4.35
C ILE A 109 -13.41 -10.68 3.96
N TYR A 110 -13.61 -11.04 2.69
CA TYR A 110 -14.91 -11.33 2.12
C TYR A 110 -15.41 -12.68 2.62
N GLY A 111 -16.70 -12.75 2.94
CA GLY A 111 -17.38 -14.01 3.24
C GLY A 111 -17.37 -14.96 2.04
N ASN A 112 -17.39 -16.27 2.31
CA ASN A 112 -17.37 -17.29 1.26
C ASN A 112 -18.75 -17.50 0.60
N ASN A 113 -19.81 -16.93 1.18
CA ASN A 113 -21.18 -17.03 0.69
C ASN A 113 -21.98 -15.76 1.03
N ILE A 114 -23.20 -15.68 0.49
CA ILE A 114 -24.07 -14.49 0.59
C ILE A 114 -24.51 -14.15 2.03
N TYR A 115 -24.35 -15.07 2.97
CA TYR A 115 -24.76 -14.90 4.37
C TYR A 115 -23.60 -14.48 5.28
N GLU A 116 -22.35 -14.56 4.78
CA GLU A 116 -21.16 -14.16 5.52
C GLU A 116 -20.81 -12.71 5.21
N GLU A 117 -20.86 -11.87 6.24
CA GLU A 117 -20.50 -10.46 6.12
C GLU A 117 -19.00 -10.28 5.87
N THR A 118 -18.66 -9.22 5.14
CA THR A 118 -17.26 -8.82 4.95
C THR A 118 -16.73 -8.22 6.25
N VAL A 119 -15.63 -8.80 6.75
CA VAL A 119 -14.95 -8.32 7.95
C VAL A 119 -13.71 -7.53 7.57
N ILE A 120 -13.53 -6.35 8.15
CA ILE A 120 -12.43 -5.46 7.80
C ILE A 120 -11.47 -5.38 8.99
N TYR A 121 -10.17 -5.54 8.73
CA TYR A 121 -9.11 -5.51 9.74
C TYR A 121 -8.14 -4.36 9.52
N ASN A 122 -7.78 -3.71 10.63
CA ASN A 122 -6.61 -2.85 10.75
C ASN A 122 -5.37 -3.72 11.03
N LEU A 123 -4.38 -3.62 10.15
CA LEU A 123 -3.11 -4.36 10.22
C LEU A 123 -1.94 -3.42 10.56
N ASP A 124 -2.16 -2.42 11.42
CA ASP A 124 -1.08 -1.58 11.92
C ASP A 124 0.01 -2.42 12.60
N SER A 125 1.26 -2.23 12.21
CA SER A 125 2.42 -2.82 12.88
C SER A 125 2.65 -2.27 14.29
N LYS A 126 2.04 -1.13 14.64
CA LYS A 126 2.08 -0.56 16.01
C LYS A 126 1.08 -1.23 16.96
N LEU A 127 0.08 -1.94 16.44
CA LEU A 127 -0.86 -2.69 17.27
C LEU A 127 -0.22 -4.01 17.70
N SER A 128 -0.58 -4.51 18.88
CA SER A 128 -0.09 -5.81 19.37
C SER A 128 -0.63 -6.99 18.57
N LYS A 129 -1.78 -6.80 17.91
CA LYS A 129 -2.44 -7.77 17.03
C LYS A 129 -3.34 -7.04 16.03
N PRO A 130 -3.74 -7.70 14.92
CA PRO A 130 -4.78 -7.19 14.03
C PRO A 130 -6.06 -6.83 14.79
N GLU A 131 -6.60 -5.64 14.52
CA GLU A 131 -7.86 -5.18 15.11
C GLU A 131 -8.97 -5.22 14.07
N LYS A 132 -10.08 -5.87 14.42
CA LYS A 132 -11.29 -5.87 13.59
C LYS A 132 -12.00 -4.52 13.77
N PHE A 133 -12.44 -3.91 12.68
CA PHE A 133 -13.39 -2.81 12.75
C PHE A 133 -14.80 -3.34 13.06
N ASP A 134 -15.53 -2.60 13.90
CA ASP A 134 -16.87 -2.98 14.35
C ASP A 134 -17.86 -3.02 13.18
N ASP A 135 -17.79 -2.01 12.32
CA ASP A 135 -18.63 -1.84 11.15
C ASP A 135 -17.89 -1.07 10.03
N VAL A 136 -18.48 -1.07 8.83
CA VAL A 136 -17.90 -0.40 7.65
C VAL A 136 -17.87 1.13 7.83
N ASP A 137 -18.83 1.70 8.55
CA ASP A 137 -18.88 3.14 8.82
C ASP A 137 -17.71 3.62 9.69
N GLN A 138 -17.26 2.80 10.63
CA GLN A 138 -16.06 3.05 11.43
C GLN A 138 -14.82 3.09 10.55
N VAL A 139 -14.74 2.21 9.54
CA VAL A 139 -13.65 2.24 8.55
C VAL A 139 -13.69 3.54 7.75
N TYR A 140 -14.86 3.94 7.25
CA TYR A 140 -14.97 5.20 6.51
C TYR A 140 -14.58 6.40 7.35
N ARG A 141 -15.09 6.53 8.58
CA ARG A 141 -14.69 7.61 9.50
C ARG A 141 -13.17 7.61 9.75
N PHE A 142 -12.56 6.43 9.86
CA PHE A 142 -11.12 6.30 10.04
C PHE A 142 -10.34 6.78 8.80
N LEU A 143 -10.77 6.38 7.60
CA LEU A 143 -10.15 6.79 6.33
C LEU A 143 -10.31 8.30 6.09
N GLU A 144 -11.51 8.84 6.28
CA GLU A 144 -11.83 10.26 6.16
C GLU A 144 -10.94 11.11 7.08
N ASN A 145 -10.78 10.68 8.33
CA ASN A 145 -9.88 11.33 9.29
C ASN A 145 -8.43 11.36 8.80
N ILE A 146 -7.95 10.27 8.19
CA ILE A 146 -6.57 10.20 7.71
C ILE A 146 -6.36 11.08 6.49
N VAL A 147 -7.25 10.98 5.50
CA VAL A 147 -7.09 11.67 4.21
C VAL A 147 -7.36 13.17 4.36
N TYR A 148 -8.45 13.57 5.00
CA TYR A 148 -8.91 14.95 4.99
C TYR A 148 -8.41 15.79 6.16
N HIS A 149 -7.98 15.15 7.26
CA HIS A 149 -7.59 15.87 8.48
C HIS A 149 -6.13 15.63 8.90
N LYS A 150 -5.44 14.63 8.34
CA LYS A 150 -4.06 14.29 8.73
C LYS A 150 -3.07 14.31 7.56
N ASP A 151 -3.47 14.85 6.41
CA ASP A 151 -2.67 14.88 5.17
C ASP A 151 -2.16 13.48 4.76
N GLY A 152 -2.91 12.44 5.11
CA GLY A 152 -2.57 11.06 4.79
C GLY A 152 -2.88 10.71 3.34
N GLN A 153 -2.05 9.85 2.76
CA GLN A 153 -2.29 9.33 1.42
C GLN A 153 -2.99 7.98 1.51
N LEU A 154 -4.02 7.78 0.68
CA LEU A 154 -4.76 6.53 0.57
C LEU A 154 -4.46 5.88 -0.77
N ILE A 155 -4.17 4.57 -0.71
CA ILE A 155 -3.80 3.77 -1.85
C ILE A 155 -4.68 2.53 -1.83
N LEU A 156 -5.47 2.32 -2.89
CA LEU A 156 -6.24 1.10 -3.07
C LEU A 156 -5.33 0.06 -3.71
N VAL A 157 -5.41 -1.16 -3.22
CA VAL A 157 -4.81 -2.34 -3.85
C VAL A 157 -5.96 -3.16 -4.41
N LYS A 158 -5.98 -3.34 -5.73
CA LYS A 158 -7.01 -4.12 -6.42
C LYS A 158 -6.40 -5.36 -7.05
N SER A 159 -7.17 -6.43 -7.14
CA SER A 159 -6.81 -7.59 -7.94
C SER A 159 -7.03 -7.29 -9.41
N THR A 160 -6.01 -7.57 -10.22
CA THR A 160 -6.13 -7.53 -11.68
C THR A 160 -7.04 -8.69 -12.10
N PRO A 161 -8.08 -8.46 -12.92
CA PRO A 161 -8.86 -9.54 -13.47
C PRO A 161 -7.95 -10.43 -14.32
N LYS A 162 -7.92 -11.74 -14.04
CA LYS A 162 -7.32 -12.68 -14.98
C LYS A 162 -8.16 -12.67 -16.25
N ILE A 163 -7.59 -12.20 -17.35
CA ILE A 163 -8.20 -12.36 -18.67
C ILE A 163 -8.07 -13.85 -19.00
N GLU A 164 -9.07 -14.64 -18.65
CA GLU A 164 -9.21 -16.00 -19.17
C GLU A 164 -9.59 -15.88 -20.67
N GLY A 165 -8.59 -15.90 -21.54
CA GLY A 165 -8.83 -15.81 -22.98
C GLY A 165 -7.62 -15.39 -23.82
N SER A 166 -6.56 -16.18 -23.83
CA SER A 166 -5.63 -16.24 -24.97
C SER A 166 -5.01 -17.62 -25.13
N ASP A 167 -5.82 -18.66 -24.97
CA ASP A 167 -5.57 -19.96 -25.58
C ASP A 167 -6.49 -20.02 -26.80
N ILE A 168 -6.04 -19.41 -27.90
CA ILE A 168 -6.54 -19.72 -29.24
C ILE A 168 -5.35 -20.37 -29.93
N ASP A 169 -5.33 -21.70 -29.89
CA ASP A 169 -4.60 -22.54 -30.84
C ASP A 169 -5.10 -22.29 -32.27
#